data_AF-A0A1P8RT13-F1
#
_entry.id   AF-A0A1P8RT13-F1
#
_cell.length_a   1.000
_cell.length_b   1.000
_cell.length_c   1.000
_cell.angle_alpha   90.00
_cell.angle_beta   90.00
_cell.angle_gamma   90.00
#
_symmetry.space_group_name_H-M   'P 1'
#
loop_
_entity.id
_entity.type
_entity.pdbx_description
1 polymer ?
#
loop_
_entity_poly.entity_id
_entity_poly.type
_entity_poly.pdbx_seq_one_letter_code
_entity_poly.pdbx_strand_id
1 'polypeptide(L)'
;MKYYCLPENDNEKRFALGIKGKRNLLCIALNPNTANAEKLDGTTRNLERIARDNGYDGWLMTNLYPTRNPKGNNLLNEADEKLFWENIQSIDTLVSSKELNIKDVLLGWGDDIKAKPYFSPSIYAIYDRLNKHGLNYYAFRVNQSGNPSHPSPMTINTKYKSDEKIKLTEFDFHSYAKQFKPMNFQ
;
A
#
# COMPACT_ATOMS: atom_id res chain seq x y z
N MET A 1 -8.05 17.09 13.25
CA MET A 1 -8.07 16.84 11.79
C MET A 1 -8.50 15.41 11.59
N LYS A 2 -9.51 15.13 10.76
CA LYS A 2 -9.96 13.76 10.45
C LYS A 2 -9.32 13.33 9.13
N TYR A 3 -8.63 12.20 9.12
CA TYR A 3 -8.04 11.61 7.93
C TYR A 3 -9.13 10.93 7.08
N TYR A 4 -8.95 10.93 5.75
CA TYR A 4 -9.79 10.13 4.86
C TYR A 4 -9.62 8.64 5.20
N CYS A 5 -10.71 7.91 5.41
CA CYS A 5 -10.67 6.48 5.73
C CYS A 5 -11.81 5.76 5.03
N LEU A 6 -11.53 4.62 4.42
CA LEU A 6 -12.52 3.81 3.71
C LEU A 6 -12.43 2.34 4.16
N PRO A 7 -13.51 1.76 4.69
CA PRO A 7 -14.68 2.45 5.26
C PRO A 7 -14.30 3.30 6.48
N GLU A 8 -15.19 4.22 6.87
CA GLU A 8 -15.05 4.94 8.14
C GLU A 8 -15.40 4.03 9.32
N ASN A 9 -14.64 4.11 10.42
CA ASN A 9 -14.94 3.46 11.71
C ASN A 9 -15.08 1.93 11.70
N ASP A 10 -14.44 1.24 10.74
CA ASP A 10 -14.40 -0.23 10.69
C ASP A 10 -13.12 -0.77 11.36
N ASN A 11 -13.32 -1.74 12.26
CA ASN A 11 -12.26 -2.36 13.05
C ASN A 11 -11.74 -3.68 12.45
N GLU A 12 -12.41 -4.20 11.43
CA GLU A 12 -12.09 -5.47 10.77
C GLU A 12 -11.37 -5.25 9.45
N LYS A 13 -11.78 -4.25 8.66
CA LYS A 13 -11.22 -3.97 7.35
C LYS A 13 -10.95 -2.49 7.09
N ARG A 14 -9.99 -2.22 6.20
CA ARG A 14 -9.66 -0.88 5.71
C ARG A 14 -9.06 -0.96 4.31
N PHE A 15 -9.80 -0.43 3.34
CA PHE A 15 -9.38 -0.30 1.96
C PHE A 15 -8.40 0.85 1.77
N ALA A 16 -8.66 2.00 2.40
CA ALA A 16 -7.81 3.18 2.24
C ALA A 16 -7.75 4.06 3.50
N LEU A 17 -6.62 4.75 3.67
CA LEU A 17 -6.41 5.80 4.67
C LEU A 17 -5.53 6.90 4.08
N GLY A 18 -5.78 8.18 4.35
CA GLY A 18 -4.84 9.22 3.93
C GLY A 18 -5.30 10.66 4.09
N ILE A 19 -4.56 11.56 3.43
CA ILE A 19 -4.86 12.98 3.28
C ILE A 19 -4.92 13.27 1.79
N LYS A 20 -6.04 13.82 1.31
CA LYS A 20 -6.19 14.21 -0.09
C LYS A 20 -5.54 15.58 -0.32
N GLY A 21 -4.64 15.66 -1.30
CA GLY A 21 -4.05 16.88 -1.85
C GLY A 21 -4.40 17.07 -3.32
N LYS A 22 -3.71 17.99 -4.02
CA LYS A 22 -3.85 18.20 -5.46
C LYS A 22 -3.04 17.19 -6.29
N ARG A 23 -1.96 16.65 -5.72
CA ARG A 23 -1.11 15.60 -6.31
C ARG A 23 -0.82 14.55 -5.24
N ASN A 24 -1.46 13.40 -5.39
CA ASN A 24 -1.45 12.36 -4.35
C ASN A 24 -0.49 11.22 -4.70
N LEU A 25 0.33 10.81 -3.73
CA LEU A 25 1.07 9.55 -3.77
C LEU A 25 0.18 8.42 -3.24
N LEU A 26 -0.06 7.38 -4.05
CA LEU A 26 -0.70 6.16 -3.57
C LEU A 26 0.37 5.21 -3.03
N CYS A 27 0.16 4.61 -1.87
CA CYS A 27 0.99 3.53 -1.35
C CYS A 27 0.20 2.23 -1.30
N ILE A 28 0.83 1.12 -1.71
CA ILE A 28 0.30 -0.24 -1.56
C ILE A 28 1.21 -0.98 -0.58
N ALA A 29 0.74 -1.13 0.66
CA ALA A 29 1.43 -1.84 1.74
C ALA A 29 0.89 -3.28 1.90
N LEU A 30 1.31 -4.01 2.94
CA LEU A 30 0.92 -5.41 3.14
C LEU A 30 -0.55 -5.56 3.54
N ASN A 31 -0.91 -5.11 4.74
CA ASN A 31 -2.26 -5.10 5.28
C ASN A 31 -2.40 -4.02 6.38
N PRO A 32 -3.61 -3.50 6.64
CA PRO A 32 -3.82 -2.50 7.66
C PRO A 32 -3.45 -2.96 9.07
N ASN A 33 -3.01 -2.01 9.89
CA ASN A 33 -2.76 -2.20 11.30
C ASN A 33 -3.61 -1.22 12.14
N THR A 34 -2.98 -0.44 13.03
CA THR A 34 -3.69 0.38 14.03
C THR A 34 -4.15 1.75 13.54
N ALA A 35 -3.56 2.32 12.47
CA ALA A 35 -3.96 3.67 12.02
C ALA A 35 -5.44 3.77 11.59
N ASN A 36 -6.09 4.89 11.84
CA ASN A 36 -7.50 5.11 11.49
C ASN A 36 -7.76 6.59 11.16
N ALA A 37 -9.04 6.95 10.98
CA ALA A 37 -9.47 8.30 10.64
C ALA A 37 -9.06 9.37 11.68
N GLU A 38 -8.72 8.98 12.90
CA GLU A 38 -8.38 9.90 14.00
C GLU A 38 -6.88 9.91 14.31
N LYS A 39 -6.19 8.79 14.10
CA LYS A 39 -4.82 8.59 14.55
C LYS A 39 -3.97 7.83 13.54
N LEU A 40 -2.85 8.44 13.15
CA LEU A 40 -1.79 7.78 12.38
C LEU A 40 -0.92 6.87 13.25
N ASP A 41 -0.38 5.83 12.63
CA ASP A 41 0.69 4.98 13.17
C ASP A 41 2.06 5.39 12.62
N GLY A 42 3.12 4.65 13.00
CA GLY A 42 4.47 4.97 12.54
C GLY A 42 4.66 4.82 11.03
N THR A 43 3.99 3.85 10.42
CA THR A 43 4.06 3.57 8.98
C THR A 43 3.43 4.70 8.17
N THR A 44 2.24 5.13 8.57
CA THR A 44 1.52 6.23 7.89
C THR A 44 2.20 7.58 8.07
N ARG A 45 2.83 7.85 9.22
CA ARG A 45 3.70 9.03 9.39
C ARG A 45 4.93 8.99 8.47
N ASN A 46 5.53 7.82 8.29
CA ASN A 46 6.63 7.66 7.35
C ASN A 46 6.18 7.84 5.90
N LEU A 47 5.00 7.34 5.53
CA LEU A 47 4.43 7.59 4.21
C LEU A 47 4.19 9.08 3.98
N GLU A 48 3.64 9.80 4.95
CA GLU A 48 3.47 11.25 4.88
C GLU A 48 4.80 11.97 4.65
N ARG A 49 5.85 11.57 5.37
CA ARG A 49 7.22 12.08 5.15
C ARG A 49 7.72 11.78 3.74
N ILE A 50 7.59 10.54 3.25
CA ILE A 50 8.03 10.15 1.91
C ILE A 50 7.29 10.96 0.84
N ALA A 51 5.96 11.12 0.98
CA ALA A 51 5.16 11.94 0.08
C ALA A 51 5.68 13.39 0.04
N ARG A 52 5.87 14.01 1.22
CA ARG A 52 6.38 15.38 1.32
C ARG A 52 7.79 15.53 0.73
N ASP A 53 8.69 14.59 1.01
CA ASP A 53 10.09 14.62 0.54
C ASP A 53 10.19 14.53 -1.00
N ASN A 54 9.15 14.03 -1.67
CA ASN A 54 9.06 13.87 -3.14
C ASN A 54 8.03 14.81 -3.79
N GLY A 55 7.61 15.87 -3.09
CA GLY A 55 6.79 16.95 -3.65
C GLY A 55 5.31 16.58 -3.87
N TYR A 56 4.78 15.62 -3.11
CA TYR A 56 3.35 15.35 -3.04
C TYR A 56 2.74 16.13 -1.88
N ASP A 57 1.56 16.72 -2.10
CA ASP A 57 0.78 17.45 -1.08
C ASP A 57 -0.35 16.61 -0.50
N GLY A 58 -0.52 15.37 -0.99
CA GLY A 58 -1.41 14.37 -0.42
C GLY A 58 -0.88 12.96 -0.60
N TRP A 59 -1.47 12.03 0.15
CA TRP A 59 -1.10 10.62 0.14
C TRP A 59 -2.29 9.74 0.53
N LEU A 60 -2.34 8.55 -0.05
CA LEU A 60 -3.28 7.50 0.34
C LEU A 60 -2.53 6.19 0.53
N MET A 61 -2.87 5.45 1.57
CA MET A 61 -2.38 4.10 1.82
C MET A 61 -3.50 3.09 1.60
N THR A 62 -3.25 2.16 0.70
CA THR A 62 -4.01 0.94 0.44
C THR A 62 -3.11 -0.26 0.74
N ASN A 63 -3.61 -1.49 0.57
CA ASN A 63 -2.90 -2.68 0.98
C ASN A 63 -3.14 -3.84 0.01
N LEU A 64 -2.27 -4.86 0.03
CA LEU A 64 -2.51 -6.12 -0.67
C LEU A 64 -3.77 -6.82 -0.13
N TYR A 65 -4.05 -6.72 1.17
CA TYR A 65 -5.28 -7.25 1.74
C TYR A 65 -5.86 -6.28 2.77
N PRO A 66 -7.20 -6.07 2.82
CA PRO A 66 -7.78 -4.98 3.61
C PRO A 66 -8.04 -5.37 5.07
N THR A 67 -7.86 -6.63 5.47
CA THR A 67 -8.14 -7.05 6.86
C THR A 67 -7.12 -6.45 7.83
N ARG A 68 -7.63 -5.79 8.87
CA ARG A 68 -6.84 -5.16 9.92
C ARG A 68 -6.23 -6.20 10.84
N ASN A 69 -4.98 -6.00 11.22
CA ASN A 69 -4.29 -6.86 12.18
C ASN A 69 -3.65 -6.10 13.37
N PRO A 70 -4.45 -5.43 14.22
CA PRO A 70 -3.95 -4.60 15.33
C PRO A 70 -3.34 -5.36 16.52
N LYS A 71 -3.48 -6.68 16.59
CA LYS A 71 -3.09 -7.50 17.76
C LYS A 71 -2.15 -8.65 17.46
N GLY A 72 -1.58 -8.71 16.25
CA GLY A 72 -0.85 -9.89 15.80
C GLY A 72 -1.75 -11.13 15.73
N ASN A 73 -3.06 -10.93 15.57
CA ASN A 73 -3.97 -12.02 15.27
C ASN A 73 -3.53 -12.63 13.95
N ASN A 74 -3.45 -13.96 13.92
CA ASN A 74 -3.13 -14.64 12.68
C ASN A 74 -4.29 -14.41 11.72
N LEU A 75 -4.06 -13.62 10.67
CA LEU A 75 -4.93 -13.61 9.51
C LEU A 75 -5.18 -15.06 9.09
N LEU A 76 -6.41 -15.39 8.70
CA LEU A 76 -6.70 -16.71 8.15
C LEU A 76 -5.81 -16.97 6.93
N ASN A 77 -5.47 -18.24 6.70
CA ASN A 77 -4.70 -18.63 5.51
C ASN A 77 -5.56 -18.58 4.23
N GLU A 78 -6.87 -18.67 4.39
CA GLU A 78 -7.86 -18.49 3.33
C GLU A 78 -8.25 -17.00 3.26
N ALA A 79 -8.26 -16.47 2.04
CA ALA A 79 -8.82 -15.13 1.80
C ALA A 79 -10.33 -15.25 1.60
N ASP A 80 -11.05 -14.25 2.10
CA ASP A 80 -12.43 -14.00 1.71
C ASP A 80 -12.42 -13.45 0.27
N GLU A 81 -13.05 -14.18 -0.65
CA GLU A 81 -13.07 -13.84 -2.07
C GLU A 81 -13.68 -12.46 -2.33
N LYS A 82 -14.81 -12.18 -1.68
CA LYS A 82 -15.52 -10.91 -1.85
C LYS A 82 -14.64 -9.76 -1.39
N LEU A 83 -14.02 -9.91 -0.23
CA LEU A 83 -13.15 -8.89 0.36
C LEU A 83 -11.88 -8.65 -0.47
N PHE A 84 -11.32 -9.72 -1.05
CA PHE A 84 -10.18 -9.64 -1.97
C PHE A 84 -10.51 -8.78 -3.20
N TRP A 85 -11.63 -9.07 -3.86
CA TRP A 85 -12.04 -8.32 -5.05
C TRP A 85 -12.55 -6.91 -4.73
N GLU A 86 -13.23 -6.71 -3.60
CA GLU A 86 -13.59 -5.37 -3.10
C GLU A 86 -12.35 -4.50 -2.87
N ASN A 87 -11.26 -5.08 -2.36
CA ASN A 87 -10.00 -4.36 -2.17
C ASN A 87 -9.39 -3.91 -3.50
N ILE A 88 -9.29 -4.82 -4.46
CA ILE A 88 -8.76 -4.52 -5.81
C ILE A 88 -9.62 -3.45 -6.50
N GLN A 89 -10.93 -3.58 -6.42
CA GLN A 89 -11.86 -2.60 -6.99
C GLN A 89 -11.74 -1.22 -6.31
N SER A 90 -11.51 -1.20 -4.99
CA SER A 90 -11.28 0.04 -4.26
C SER A 90 -10.01 0.73 -4.73
N ILE A 91 -8.92 -0.01 -4.95
CA ILE A 91 -7.67 0.54 -5.48
C ILE A 91 -7.86 1.06 -6.92
N ASP A 92 -8.55 0.30 -7.80
CA ASP A 92 -8.88 0.72 -9.18
C ASP A 92 -9.67 2.04 -9.19
N THR A 93 -10.63 2.17 -8.28
CA THR A 93 -11.48 3.36 -8.14
C THR A 93 -10.67 4.58 -7.72
N LEU A 94 -9.72 4.42 -6.79
CA LEU A 94 -8.86 5.51 -6.34
C LEU A 94 -7.99 6.03 -7.47
N VAL A 95 -7.30 5.15 -8.21
CA VAL A 95 -6.41 5.58 -9.30
C VAL A 95 -7.16 6.14 -10.50
N SER A 96 -8.41 5.72 -10.71
CA SER A 96 -9.27 6.24 -11.79
C SER A 96 -9.81 7.64 -11.49
N SER A 97 -9.75 8.09 -10.23
CA SER A 97 -10.31 9.37 -9.83
C SER A 97 -9.45 10.54 -10.31
N LYS A 98 -10.02 11.36 -11.20
CA LYS A 98 -9.41 12.62 -11.65
C LYS A 98 -9.19 13.62 -10.52
N GLU A 99 -10.09 13.62 -9.53
CA GLU A 99 -9.98 14.49 -8.35
C GLU A 99 -8.76 14.12 -7.49
N LEU A 100 -8.49 12.82 -7.33
CA LEU A 100 -7.34 12.35 -6.57
C LEU A 100 -6.03 12.53 -7.34
N ASN A 101 -6.05 12.66 -8.66
CA ASN A 101 -4.86 12.92 -9.48
C ASN A 101 -3.66 12.04 -9.08
N ILE A 102 -3.90 10.74 -8.98
CA ILE A 102 -2.87 9.74 -8.66
C ILE A 102 -2.19 9.35 -9.97
N LYS A 103 -0.88 9.57 -10.04
CA LYS A 103 -0.02 9.13 -11.16
C LYS A 103 1.10 8.21 -10.71
N ASP A 104 1.46 8.30 -9.44
CA ASP A 104 2.64 7.66 -8.88
C ASP A 104 2.22 6.75 -7.71
N VAL A 105 2.73 5.52 -7.74
CA VAL A 105 2.42 4.47 -6.76
C VAL A 105 3.70 4.02 -6.07
N LEU A 106 3.76 4.19 -4.75
CA LEU A 106 4.77 3.60 -3.90
C LEU A 106 4.35 2.16 -3.51
N LEU A 107 5.15 1.20 -3.91
CA LEU A 107 5.05 -0.20 -3.47
C LEU A 107 5.83 -0.35 -2.15
N GLY A 108 5.29 -1.08 -1.17
CA GLY A 108 5.91 -1.16 0.15
C GLY A 108 5.39 -2.26 1.06
N TRP A 109 5.35 -3.50 0.59
CA TRP A 109 4.87 -4.66 1.38
C TRP A 109 5.97 -5.43 2.12
N GLY A 110 7.24 -5.35 1.72
CA GLY A 110 8.34 -6.07 2.37
C GLY A 110 8.33 -7.59 2.13
N ASP A 111 9.01 -8.35 3.00
CA ASP A 111 9.16 -9.82 2.84
C ASP A 111 7.97 -10.62 3.40
N ASP A 112 7.09 -9.97 4.14
CA ASP A 112 5.92 -10.58 4.79
C ASP A 112 4.83 -11.00 3.79
N ILE A 113 5.03 -10.75 2.49
CA ILE A 113 4.21 -11.31 1.41
C ILE A 113 4.17 -12.84 1.42
N LYS A 114 5.15 -13.49 2.08
CA LYS A 114 5.20 -14.95 2.26
C LYS A 114 4.33 -15.44 3.42
N ALA A 115 3.83 -14.53 4.28
CA ALA A 115 3.10 -14.91 5.49
C ALA A 115 1.71 -15.46 5.22
N LYS A 116 1.10 -15.12 4.07
CA LYS A 116 -0.24 -15.60 3.68
C LYS A 116 -0.28 -16.00 2.20
N PRO A 117 -0.96 -17.10 1.84
CA PRO A 117 -1.03 -17.60 0.46
C PRO A 117 -1.57 -16.59 -0.56
N TYR A 118 -2.41 -15.66 -0.14
CA TYR A 118 -3.09 -14.69 -1.02
C TYR A 118 -2.38 -13.35 -1.20
N PHE A 119 -1.30 -13.05 -0.47
CA PHE A 119 -0.60 -11.78 -0.66
C PHE A 119 0.06 -11.68 -2.03
N SER A 120 0.85 -12.68 -2.42
CA SER A 120 1.48 -12.71 -3.74
C SER A 120 0.46 -12.75 -4.90
N PRO A 121 -0.61 -13.56 -4.85
CA PRO A 121 -1.72 -13.45 -5.80
C PRO A 121 -2.38 -12.07 -5.84
N SER A 122 -2.50 -11.38 -4.70
CA SER A 122 -3.00 -10.00 -4.69
C SER A 122 -2.07 -9.04 -5.43
N ILE A 123 -0.76 -9.21 -5.35
CA ILE A 123 0.20 -8.39 -6.10
C ILE A 123 -0.09 -8.53 -7.61
N TYR A 124 -0.23 -9.77 -8.09
CA TYR A 124 -0.58 -10.03 -9.49
C TYR A 124 -1.91 -9.39 -9.88
N ALA A 125 -2.96 -9.60 -9.08
CA ALA A 125 -4.30 -9.13 -9.41
C ALA A 125 -4.42 -7.59 -9.37
N ILE A 126 -3.70 -6.93 -8.46
CA ILE A 126 -3.57 -5.47 -8.44
C ILE A 126 -2.83 -5.00 -9.69
N TYR A 127 -1.67 -5.59 -10.03
CA TYR A 127 -0.95 -5.21 -11.25
C TYR A 127 -1.82 -5.35 -12.50
N ASP A 128 -2.49 -6.50 -12.65
CA ASP A 128 -3.34 -6.79 -13.80
C ASP A 128 -4.51 -5.81 -13.92
N ARG A 129 -5.10 -5.43 -12.79
CA ARG A 129 -6.15 -4.40 -12.76
C ARG A 129 -5.64 -3.01 -13.12
N LEU A 130 -4.45 -2.64 -12.64
CA LEU A 130 -3.95 -1.27 -12.73
C LEU A 130 -3.14 -0.96 -14.00
N ASN A 131 -2.70 -1.97 -14.74
CA ASN A 131 -1.83 -1.79 -15.93
C ASN A 131 -2.41 -0.87 -17.01
N LYS A 132 -3.74 -0.72 -17.06
CA LYS A 132 -4.48 0.15 -18.01
C LYS A 132 -4.38 1.65 -17.69
N HIS A 133 -3.89 2.04 -16.51
CA HIS A 133 -3.96 3.44 -16.04
C HIS A 133 -2.73 4.29 -16.33
N GLY A 134 -1.66 3.72 -16.90
CA GLY A 134 -0.42 4.46 -17.18
C GLY A 134 0.22 5.05 -15.92
N LEU A 135 0.21 4.29 -14.82
CA LEU A 135 0.80 4.68 -13.54
C LEU A 135 2.32 4.44 -13.53
N ASN A 136 3.04 5.27 -12.80
CA ASN A 136 4.45 5.06 -12.47
C ASN A 136 4.55 4.33 -11.13
N TYR A 137 5.47 3.36 -11.05
CA TYR A 137 5.66 2.56 -9.85
C TYR A 137 7.04 2.82 -9.25
N TYR A 138 7.07 2.98 -7.94
CA TYR A 138 8.25 3.35 -7.19
C TYR A 138 8.43 2.47 -5.97
N ALA A 139 9.67 2.38 -5.52
CA ALA A 139 10.04 1.98 -4.17
C ALA A 139 10.94 3.08 -3.59
N PHE A 140 10.93 3.28 -2.27
CA PHE A 140 11.99 4.08 -1.64
C PHE A 140 13.26 3.23 -1.37
N ARG A 141 13.09 1.90 -1.37
CA ARG A 141 14.16 0.92 -1.21
C ARG A 141 13.68 -0.46 -1.64
N VAL A 142 14.53 -1.21 -2.34
CA VAL A 142 14.36 -2.65 -2.56
C VAL A 142 15.20 -3.41 -1.54
N ASN A 143 14.64 -4.42 -0.88
CA ASN A 143 15.35 -5.24 0.10
C ASN A 143 16.20 -6.33 -0.58
N GLN A 144 16.93 -7.12 0.23
CA GLN A 144 17.83 -8.16 -0.29
C GLN A 144 17.09 -9.28 -1.04
N SER A 145 15.80 -9.48 -0.73
CA SER A 145 14.93 -10.46 -1.39
C SER A 145 14.31 -9.95 -2.69
N GLY A 146 14.64 -8.72 -3.12
CA GLY A 146 14.04 -8.09 -4.31
C GLY A 146 12.66 -7.45 -4.09
N ASN A 147 12.18 -7.39 -2.85
CA ASN A 147 10.85 -6.84 -2.53
C ASN A 147 10.95 -5.33 -2.19
N PRO A 148 9.95 -4.51 -2.59
CA PRO A 148 9.86 -3.13 -2.15
C PRO A 148 9.68 -3.07 -0.64
N SER A 149 10.57 -2.34 0.04
CA SER A 149 10.63 -2.32 1.50
C SER A 149 9.39 -1.66 2.09
N HIS A 150 8.88 -2.21 3.20
CA HIS A 150 7.76 -1.61 3.93
C HIS A 150 8.20 -0.31 4.64
N PRO A 151 7.43 0.79 4.62
CA PRO A 151 7.78 2.06 5.27
C PRO A 151 7.63 2.02 6.80
N SER A 152 8.02 0.92 7.44
CA SER A 152 7.96 0.78 8.90
C SER A 152 8.96 1.71 9.60
N PRO A 153 8.71 2.12 10.86
CA PRO A 153 9.70 2.85 11.65
C PRO A 153 11.06 2.16 11.71
N MET A 154 11.08 0.82 11.83
CA MET A 154 12.31 0.04 11.84
C MET A 154 13.10 0.22 10.53
N THR A 155 12.42 0.11 9.38
CA THR A 155 13.05 0.26 8.07
C THR A 155 13.58 1.67 7.85
N ILE A 156 12.79 2.69 8.21
CA ILE A 156 13.19 4.09 8.01
C ILE A 156 14.34 4.47 8.95
N ASN A 157 14.21 4.22 10.24
CA ASN A 157 15.18 4.68 11.24
C ASN A 157 16.54 3.98 11.13
N THR A 158 16.59 2.77 10.57
CA THR A 158 17.86 2.05 10.35
C THR A 158 18.58 2.45 9.07
N LYS A 159 17.89 3.14 8.14
CA LYS A 159 18.43 3.45 6.81
C LYS A 159 18.58 4.92 6.50
N TYR A 160 17.77 5.77 7.14
CA TYR A 160 17.76 7.19 6.87
C TYR A 160 17.93 7.96 8.17
N LYS A 161 18.71 9.04 8.11
CA LYS A 161 18.74 10.02 9.20
C LYS A 161 17.42 10.78 9.25
N SER A 162 17.15 11.47 10.34
CA SER A 162 15.91 12.24 10.52
C SER A 162 15.78 13.42 9.54
N ASP A 163 16.90 14.01 9.13
CA ASP A 163 17.03 15.16 8.23
C ASP A 163 17.25 14.78 6.76
N GLU A 164 17.54 13.51 6.49
CA GLU A 164 17.77 13.00 5.13
C GLU A 164 16.46 12.88 4.35
N LYS A 165 16.41 13.40 3.11
CA LYS A 165 15.24 13.21 2.24
C LYS A 165 15.17 11.78 1.72
N ILE A 166 14.02 11.13 1.87
CA ILE A 166 13.79 9.78 1.34
C ILE A 166 13.36 9.91 -0.12
N LYS A 167 14.23 9.52 -1.07
CA LYS A 167 13.92 9.58 -2.51
C LYS A 167 13.23 8.32 -3.00
N LEU A 168 12.30 8.48 -3.93
CA LEU A 168 11.71 7.38 -4.69
C LEU A 168 12.61 6.99 -5.87
N THR A 169 12.70 5.68 -6.12
CA THR A 169 13.35 5.10 -7.29
C THR A 169 12.35 4.28 -8.07
N GLU A 170 12.40 4.33 -9.40
CA GLU A 170 11.51 3.54 -10.27
C GLU A 170 11.61 2.06 -9.93
N PHE A 171 10.47 1.38 -10.00
CA PHE A 171 10.34 -0.04 -9.74
C PHE A 171 9.58 -0.69 -10.89
N ASP A 172 10.19 -1.70 -11.53
CA ASP A 172 9.56 -2.46 -12.60
C ASP A 172 8.47 -3.39 -12.04
N PHE A 173 7.28 -2.84 -11.84
CA PHE A 173 6.16 -3.58 -11.29
C PHE A 173 5.63 -4.65 -12.25
N HIS A 174 5.78 -4.46 -13.56
CA HIS A 174 5.36 -5.45 -14.56
C HIS A 174 6.15 -6.75 -14.40
N SER A 175 7.48 -6.68 -14.48
CA SER A 175 8.35 -7.85 -14.38
C SER A 175 8.27 -8.48 -12.99
N TYR A 176 8.09 -7.66 -11.94
CA TYR A 176 7.93 -8.17 -10.59
C TYR A 176 6.61 -8.93 -10.40
N ALA A 177 5.47 -8.34 -10.77
CA ALA A 177 4.16 -8.93 -10.53
C ALA A 177 3.92 -10.20 -11.36
N LYS A 178 4.47 -10.28 -12.58
CA LYS A 178 4.33 -11.44 -13.47
C LYS A 178 5.05 -12.71 -12.97
N GLN A 179 5.84 -12.62 -11.90
CA GLN A 179 6.43 -13.79 -11.23
C GLN A 179 5.41 -14.56 -10.38
N PHE A 180 4.30 -13.91 -10.01
CA PHE A 180 3.26 -14.50 -9.18
C PHE A 180 2.12 -15.06 -10.02
N LYS A 181 1.37 -16.00 -9.43
CA LYS A 181 0.22 -16.64 -10.06
C LYS A 181 -1.09 -15.93 -9.65
N PRO A 182 -2.13 -15.97 -10.50
CA PRO A 182 -3.46 -15.50 -10.13
C PRO A 182 -4.01 -16.26 -8.91
N MET A 183 -4.93 -15.63 -8.19
CA MET A 183 -5.66 -16.28 -7.10
C MET A 183 -6.69 -17.24 -7.70
N ASN A 184 -6.79 -18.45 -7.16
CA ASN A 184 -7.83 -19.41 -7.48
C ASN A 184 -8.70 -19.61 -6.25
N PHE A 185 -9.88 -19.01 -6.23
CA PHE A 185 -10.92 -19.33 -5.25
C PHE A 185 -11.60 -20.63 -5.69
N GLN A 186 -11.73 -21.58 -4.75
CA GLN A 186 -12.41 -22.86 -4.96
C GLN A 186 -13.86 -22.79 -4.52
#